data_AF-A0A3D2SKF4-F1
#
_entry.id   AF-A0A3D2SKF4-F1
#
_cell.length_a   1.000
_cell.length_b   1.000
_cell.length_c   1.000
_cell.angle_alpha   90.00
_cell.angle_beta   90.00
_cell.angle_gamma   90.00
#
_symmetry.space_group_name_H-M   'P 1'
#
loop_
_entity.id
_entity.type
_entity.pdbx_description
1 polymer ?
#
loop_
_entity_poly.entity_id
_entity_poly.type
_entity_poly.pdbx_seq_one_letter_code
_entity_poly.pdbx_strand_id
1 'polypeptide(L)'
;MELQGICHKMHAALKDCSVTDQQASKANVEYKFILDRSEIDLPFVPGQEVEIEWTGNIYCTSCGAKTPKSYSQGHCFKCFKTKAECDLCIMKPETCHYHLGTCREDDFAHKVCFQPHIVYLANSSALKVGITRVSHMPTRWLDQGATQALPILKVGSRRLSGQLEILFGTQIADKTDWRKLLKGEAEPLNLLEQRDQIIEEFAPKIQSIREEFG
;
A
#
# COMPACT_ATOMS: atom_id res chain seq x y z
N MET A 1 2.16 9.73 -30.70
CA MET A 1 1.44 8.47 -30.43
C MET A 1 0.26 8.84 -29.55
N GLU A 2 -0.97 8.58 -30.00
CA GLU A 2 -2.17 8.86 -29.21
C GLU A 2 -2.58 7.58 -28.49
N LEU A 3 -2.61 7.63 -27.15
CA LEU A 3 -3.04 6.52 -26.30
C LEU A 3 -4.39 6.90 -25.68
N GLN A 4 -5.41 6.08 -25.91
CA GLN A 4 -6.74 6.26 -25.34
C GLN A 4 -7.15 5.00 -24.57
N GLY A 5 -7.79 5.18 -23.41
CA GLY A 5 -8.26 4.08 -22.57
C GLY A 5 -8.41 4.47 -21.10
N ILE A 6 -8.84 3.52 -20.29
CA ILE A 6 -8.89 3.66 -18.84
C ILE A 6 -7.46 3.52 -18.29
N CYS A 7 -6.92 4.62 -17.79
CA CYS A 7 -5.64 4.62 -17.10
C CYS A 7 -5.79 3.95 -15.73
N HIS A 8 -4.97 2.94 -15.49
CA HIS A 8 -4.83 2.31 -14.18
C HIS A 8 -3.52 2.75 -13.53
N LYS A 9 -3.36 2.44 -12.23
CA LYS A 9 -2.12 2.72 -11.52
C LYS A 9 -0.93 2.06 -12.24
N MET A 10 0.13 2.83 -12.48
CA MET A 10 1.39 2.31 -13.03
C MET A 10 1.93 1.17 -12.18
N HIS A 11 2.52 0.18 -12.85
CA HIS A 11 3.15 -0.96 -12.20
C HIS A 11 4.64 -0.68 -12.04
N ALA A 12 5.18 -0.92 -10.84
CA ALA A 12 6.61 -0.95 -10.57
C ALA A 12 7.04 -2.36 -10.13
N ALA A 13 8.08 -2.89 -10.76
CA ALA A 13 8.62 -4.22 -10.49
C ALA A 13 10.15 -4.19 -10.44
N LEU A 14 10.76 -5.21 -9.83
CA LEU A 14 12.21 -5.42 -9.91
C LEU A 14 12.54 -6.20 -11.18
N LYS A 15 13.55 -5.71 -11.93
CA LYS A 15 14.00 -6.34 -13.18
C LYS A 15 14.59 -7.74 -12.94
N ASP A 16 15.38 -7.88 -11.87
CA ASP A 16 16.06 -9.11 -11.49
C ASP A 16 16.03 -9.24 -9.96
N CYS A 17 15.34 -10.27 -9.44
CA CYS A 17 15.40 -10.65 -8.03
C CYS A 17 16.41 -11.80 -7.86
N SER A 18 17.65 -11.50 -7.48
CA SER A 18 18.54 -12.53 -6.92
C SER A 18 18.16 -12.74 -5.46
N VAL A 19 17.45 -13.83 -5.18
CA VAL A 19 17.05 -14.21 -3.80
C VAL A 19 18.23 -14.78 -2.99
N THR A 20 19.39 -14.96 -3.63
CA THR A 20 20.59 -15.59 -3.06
C THR A 20 21.64 -14.59 -2.56
N ASP A 21 21.47 -13.29 -2.82
CA ASP A 21 22.44 -12.29 -2.38
C ASP A 21 22.28 -11.98 -0.88
N GLN A 22 23.36 -12.23 -0.13
CA GLN A 22 23.44 -11.95 1.31
C GLN A 22 23.74 -10.47 1.63
N GLN A 23 23.89 -9.61 0.61
CA GLN A 23 24.17 -8.18 0.74
C GLN A 23 23.05 -7.36 0.09
N ALA A 24 22.81 -6.15 0.62
CA ALA A 24 21.86 -5.20 0.07
C ALA A 24 22.29 -4.80 -1.36
N SER A 25 21.64 -5.36 -2.38
CA SER A 25 21.84 -4.99 -3.78
C SER A 25 20.99 -3.78 -4.14
N LYS A 26 21.53 -2.88 -4.98
CA LYS A 26 20.77 -1.76 -5.54
C LYS A 26 19.60 -2.31 -6.37
N ALA A 27 18.37 -1.96 -5.98
CA ALA A 27 17.16 -2.42 -6.67
C ALA A 27 17.05 -1.77 -8.07
N ASN A 28 17.08 -2.58 -9.12
CA ASN A 28 16.77 -2.13 -10.49
C ASN A 28 15.26 -2.17 -10.70
N VAL A 29 14.61 -1.01 -10.64
CA VAL A 29 13.15 -0.86 -10.76
C VAL A 29 12.76 -0.56 -12.19
N GLU A 30 11.80 -1.31 -12.72
CA GLU A 30 11.12 -1.03 -13.99
C GLU A 30 9.71 -0.52 -13.75
N TYR A 31 9.27 0.41 -14.60
CA TYR A 31 7.95 1.02 -14.57
C TYR A 31 7.20 0.73 -15.86
N LYS A 32 5.94 0.31 -15.74
CA LYS A 32 5.03 0.07 -16.86
C LYS A 32 3.77 0.90 -16.70
N PHE A 33 3.27 1.44 -17.81
CA PHE A 33 1.99 2.12 -17.86
C PHE A 33 0.89 1.09 -18.15
N ILE A 34 -0.27 1.26 -17.52
CA ILE A 34 -1.38 0.30 -17.62
C ILE A 34 -2.58 1.01 -18.22
N LEU A 35 -2.92 0.66 -19.47
CA LEU A 35 -4.03 1.24 -20.23
C LEU A 35 -4.97 0.12 -20.67
N ASP A 36 -6.26 0.21 -20.32
CA ASP A 36 -7.26 -0.83 -20.60
C ASP A 36 -6.78 -2.24 -20.21
N ARG A 37 -6.09 -2.33 -19.06
CA ARG A 37 -5.49 -3.56 -18.50
C ARG A 37 -4.36 -4.18 -19.34
N SER A 38 -3.83 -3.46 -20.32
CA SER A 38 -2.63 -3.84 -21.07
C SER A 38 -1.40 -3.13 -20.51
N GLU A 39 -0.30 -3.85 -20.35
CA GLU A 39 0.99 -3.28 -19.98
C GLU A 39 1.67 -2.67 -21.22
N ILE A 40 2.03 -1.40 -21.13
CA ILE A 40 2.83 -0.72 -22.16
C ILE A 40 4.09 -0.12 -21.52
N ASP A 41 5.18 -0.10 -22.29
CA ASP A 41 6.37 0.63 -21.91
C ASP A 41 6.06 2.11 -21.73
N LEU A 42 6.85 2.78 -20.90
CA LEU A 42 6.69 4.21 -20.68
C LEU A 42 6.84 4.93 -22.03
N PRO A 43 5.80 5.64 -22.49
CA PRO A 43 5.84 6.30 -23.79
C PRO A 43 6.65 7.61 -23.75
N PHE A 44 7.22 7.94 -22.58
CA PHE A 44 8.00 9.15 -22.33
C PHE A 44 9.20 8.85 -21.42
N VAL A 45 10.23 9.68 -21.54
CA VAL A 45 11.42 9.66 -20.68
C VAL A 45 11.41 10.86 -19.72
N PRO A 46 12.02 10.73 -18.51
CA PRO A 46 12.18 11.86 -17.61
C PRO A 46 12.84 13.06 -18.30
N GLY A 47 12.32 14.26 -18.05
CA GLY A 47 12.79 15.50 -18.66
C GLY A 47 12.05 15.93 -19.94
N GLN A 48 11.10 15.11 -20.43
CA GLN A 48 10.19 15.54 -21.49
C GLN A 48 9.01 16.35 -20.93
N GLU A 49 8.53 17.31 -21.72
CA GLU A 49 7.26 17.98 -21.46
C GLU A 49 6.11 17.06 -21.87
N VAL A 50 5.14 16.90 -20.97
CA VAL A 50 3.94 16.08 -21.17
C VAL A 50 2.72 16.97 -21.02
N GLU A 51 1.85 16.97 -22.02
CA GLU A 51 0.55 17.61 -21.97
C GLU A 51 -0.53 16.56 -21.65
N ILE A 52 -1.42 16.90 -20.71
CA ILE A 52 -2.55 16.06 -20.31
C ILE A 52 -3.83 16.87 -20.47
N GLU A 53 -4.71 16.43 -21.37
CA GLU A 53 -6.02 17.03 -21.57
C GLU A 53 -7.12 16.19 -20.88
N TRP A 54 -8.00 16.86 -20.12
CA TRP A 54 -9.15 16.18 -19.52
C TRP A 54 -10.35 16.18 -20.47
N THR A 55 -10.78 15.00 -20.88
CA THR A 55 -11.90 14.82 -21.83
C THR A 55 -13.29 15.15 -21.24
N GLY A 56 -13.39 15.55 -19.98
CA GLY A 56 -14.67 15.75 -19.28
C GLY A 56 -15.43 14.47 -18.88
N ASN A 57 -14.91 13.28 -19.23
CA ASN A 57 -15.58 12.02 -18.95
C ASN A 57 -15.01 11.39 -17.67
N ILE A 58 -15.88 10.81 -16.85
CA ILE A 58 -15.51 10.02 -15.68
C ILE A 58 -16.27 8.71 -15.76
N TYR A 59 -15.54 7.60 -15.59
CA TYR A 59 -16.09 6.25 -15.64
C TYR A 59 -15.83 5.53 -14.32
N CYS A 60 -16.82 4.77 -13.86
CA CYS A 60 -16.67 3.96 -12.66
C CYS A 60 -15.66 2.83 -12.90
N THR A 61 -14.65 2.71 -12.04
CA THR A 61 -13.64 1.63 -12.11
C THR A 61 -14.22 0.23 -11.87
N SER A 62 -15.33 0.13 -11.12
CA SER A 62 -16.00 -1.13 -10.80
C SER A 62 -17.00 -1.57 -11.88
N CYS A 63 -17.89 -0.68 -12.34
CA CYS A 63 -18.95 -1.06 -13.30
C CYS A 63 -18.82 -0.46 -14.71
N GLY A 64 -17.85 0.42 -14.96
CA GLY A 64 -17.63 1.07 -16.26
C GLY A 64 -18.66 2.16 -16.62
N ALA A 65 -19.68 2.40 -15.79
CA ALA A 65 -20.70 3.41 -16.10
C ALA A 65 -20.13 4.83 -16.07
N LYS A 66 -20.54 5.65 -17.04
CA LYS A 66 -20.26 7.10 -17.03
C LYS A 66 -20.94 7.75 -15.83
N THR A 67 -20.23 8.63 -15.13
CA THR A 67 -20.73 9.32 -13.94
C THR A 67 -20.28 10.78 -13.94
N PRO A 68 -21.07 11.73 -13.40
CA PRO A 68 -20.65 13.12 -13.34
C PRO A 68 -19.59 13.39 -12.26
N LYS A 69 -19.43 12.48 -11.29
CA LYS A 69 -18.50 12.62 -10.17
C LYS A 69 -17.95 11.26 -9.74
N SER A 70 -16.69 11.24 -9.33
CA SER A 70 -16.03 10.07 -8.76
C SER A 70 -16.14 10.05 -7.24
N TYR A 71 -16.36 8.87 -6.67
CA TYR A 71 -16.44 8.58 -5.24
C TYR A 71 -15.41 7.50 -4.90
N SER A 72 -14.84 7.51 -3.69
CA SER A 72 -13.97 6.45 -3.14
C SER A 72 -13.05 5.77 -4.17
N GLN A 73 -11.96 6.43 -4.58
CA GLN A 73 -10.97 5.85 -5.51
C GLN A 73 -11.52 5.43 -6.91
N GLY A 74 -12.49 6.14 -7.49
CA GLY A 74 -12.89 5.93 -8.89
C GLY A 74 -14.30 5.37 -9.14
N HIS A 75 -15.16 5.32 -8.14
CA HIS A 75 -16.48 4.69 -8.22
C HIS A 75 -17.60 5.68 -8.55
N CYS A 76 -18.68 5.20 -9.18
CA CYS A 76 -19.95 5.93 -9.23
C CYS A 76 -20.68 5.83 -7.88
N PHE A 77 -21.67 6.70 -7.66
CA PHE A 77 -22.43 6.74 -6.40
C PHE A 77 -23.10 5.41 -6.01
N LYS A 78 -23.63 4.66 -7.01
CA LYS A 78 -24.23 3.35 -6.77
C LYS A 78 -23.20 2.38 -6.21
N CYS A 79 -22.07 2.21 -6.90
CA CYS A 79 -21.01 1.30 -6.47
C CYS A 79 -20.42 1.72 -5.12
N PHE A 80 -20.23 3.02 -4.90
CA PHE A 80 -19.77 3.55 -3.61
C PHE A 80 -20.64 3.09 -2.43
N LYS A 81 -21.97 3.06 -2.61
CA LYS A 81 -22.91 2.61 -1.58
C LYS A 81 -23.00 1.09 -1.43
N THR A 82 -22.73 0.33 -2.49
CA THR A 82 -23.01 -1.11 -2.51
C THR A 82 -21.77 -1.99 -2.41
N LYS A 83 -20.60 -1.51 -2.83
CA LYS A 83 -19.37 -2.31 -2.91
C LYS A 83 -18.59 -2.28 -1.60
N ALA A 84 -18.07 -3.44 -1.19
CA ALA A 84 -17.22 -3.58 -0.01
C ALA A 84 -15.84 -2.94 -0.22
N GLU A 85 -15.37 -2.85 -1.46
CA GLU A 85 -14.13 -2.13 -1.81
C GLU A 85 -14.19 -0.62 -1.51
N CYS A 86 -15.39 -0.09 -1.26
CA CYS A 86 -15.62 1.29 -0.85
C CYS A 86 -15.85 1.47 0.66
N ASP A 87 -15.81 0.40 1.46
CA ASP A 87 -15.99 0.48 2.91
C ASP A 87 -14.81 1.19 3.59
N LEU A 88 -15.07 1.85 4.72
CA LEU A 88 -14.05 2.60 5.47
C LEU A 88 -12.87 1.70 5.87
N CYS A 89 -13.13 0.42 6.13
CA CYS A 89 -12.09 -0.55 6.48
C CYS A 89 -11.07 -0.80 5.35
N ILE A 90 -11.35 -0.37 4.13
CA ILE A 90 -10.39 -0.38 3.04
C ILE A 90 -9.33 0.71 3.19
N MET A 91 -9.65 1.84 3.81
CA MET A 91 -8.68 2.87 4.14
C MET A 91 -8.10 2.69 5.54
N LYS A 92 -8.88 2.09 6.45
CA LYS A 92 -8.59 1.89 7.86
C LYS A 92 -8.72 0.41 8.25
N PRO A 93 -7.75 -0.44 7.90
CA PRO A 93 -7.82 -1.89 8.10
C PRO A 93 -8.25 -2.35 9.50
N GLU A 94 -7.83 -1.65 10.54
CA GLU A 94 -8.21 -1.88 11.94
C GLU A 94 -9.73 -1.85 12.17
N THR A 95 -10.47 -1.09 11.34
CA THR A 95 -11.93 -0.92 11.44
C THR A 95 -12.71 -1.97 10.65
N CYS A 96 -12.06 -3.07 10.22
CA CYS A 96 -12.74 -4.15 9.53
C CYS A 96 -13.92 -4.69 10.36
N HIS A 97 -15.11 -4.56 9.79
CA HIS A 97 -16.40 -4.84 10.44
C HIS A 97 -16.99 -6.19 10.03
N TYR A 98 -16.20 -7.05 9.35
CA TYR A 98 -16.68 -8.38 8.93
C TYR A 98 -17.16 -9.22 10.12
N HIS A 99 -16.42 -9.20 11.24
CA HIS A 99 -16.78 -9.90 12.47
C HIS A 99 -18.12 -9.44 13.08
N LEU A 100 -18.65 -8.27 12.66
CA LEU A 100 -19.94 -7.75 13.07
C LEU A 100 -21.08 -8.20 12.14
N GLY A 101 -20.81 -8.99 11.11
CA GLY A 101 -21.80 -9.45 10.13
C GLY A 101 -22.32 -8.36 9.19
N THR A 102 -21.64 -7.21 9.11
CA THR A 102 -22.09 -6.04 8.33
C THR A 102 -21.30 -5.81 7.03
N CYS A 103 -20.43 -6.74 6.65
CA CYS A 103 -19.70 -6.64 5.37
C CYS A 103 -20.68 -6.77 4.19
N ARG A 104 -20.53 -5.91 3.18
CA ARG A 104 -21.44 -5.85 2.03
C ARG A 104 -21.29 -7.04 1.08
N GLU A 105 -20.09 -7.61 1.00
CA GLU A 105 -19.74 -8.68 0.05
C GLU A 105 -18.83 -9.71 0.76
N ASP A 106 -19.36 -10.91 1.03
CA ASP A 106 -18.65 -11.97 1.75
C ASP A 106 -17.43 -12.50 0.99
N ASP A 107 -17.61 -12.82 -0.29
CA ASP A 107 -16.53 -13.26 -1.18
C ASP A 107 -15.38 -12.25 -1.26
N PHE A 108 -15.70 -10.95 -1.17
CA PHE A 108 -14.71 -9.89 -1.18
C PHE A 108 -13.86 -9.95 0.10
N ALA A 109 -14.48 -10.15 1.27
CA ALA A 109 -13.77 -10.25 2.54
C ALA A 109 -12.76 -11.40 2.54
N HIS A 110 -13.12 -12.57 2.02
CA HIS A 110 -12.21 -13.71 1.87
C HIS A 110 -11.02 -13.40 0.95
N LYS A 111 -11.27 -12.70 -0.16
CA LYS A 111 -10.23 -12.31 -1.13
C LYS A 111 -9.35 -11.15 -0.68
N VAL A 112 -9.79 -10.33 0.28
CA VAL A 112 -9.13 -9.06 0.63
C VAL A 112 -8.82 -8.93 2.12
N CYS A 113 -9.79 -9.13 2.98
CA CYS A 113 -9.66 -8.93 4.43
C CYS A 113 -8.87 -10.07 5.10
N PHE A 114 -9.05 -11.30 4.64
CA PHE A 114 -8.41 -12.50 5.21
C PHE A 114 -7.13 -12.93 4.51
N GLN A 115 -6.54 -12.05 3.71
CA GLN A 115 -5.25 -12.31 3.10
C GLN A 115 -4.12 -12.10 4.11
N PRO A 116 -3.04 -12.89 4.05
CA PRO A 116 -1.84 -12.63 4.83
C PRO A 116 -1.23 -11.26 4.53
N HIS A 117 -0.89 -10.52 5.58
CA HIS A 117 -0.28 -9.20 5.48
C HIS A 117 1.05 -9.17 6.23
N ILE A 118 1.92 -8.26 5.80
CA ILE A 118 3.20 -7.96 6.39
C ILE A 118 3.12 -6.58 7.03
N VAL A 119 3.54 -6.51 8.29
CA VAL A 119 3.87 -5.25 8.97
C VAL A 119 5.37 -5.03 8.79
N TYR A 120 5.77 -3.85 8.34
CA TYR A 120 7.16 -3.52 8.03
C TYR A 120 7.54 -2.13 8.55
N LEU A 121 8.83 -1.95 8.83
CA LEU A 121 9.46 -0.65 9.00
C LEU A 121 9.97 -0.17 7.65
N ALA A 122 9.84 1.11 7.37
CA ALA A 122 10.46 1.72 6.20
C ALA A 122 11.08 3.08 6.54
N ASN A 123 12.12 3.42 5.82
CA ASN A 123 12.75 4.73 5.84
C ASN A 123 12.56 5.36 4.46
N SER A 124 11.74 6.39 4.37
CA SER A 124 11.57 7.21 3.14
C SER A 124 12.06 8.64 3.34
N SER A 125 12.02 9.13 4.58
CA SER A 125 12.43 10.47 5.03
C SER A 125 12.53 10.49 6.56
N ALA A 126 11.70 9.67 7.19
CA ALA A 126 11.77 9.25 8.58
C ALA A 126 11.35 7.77 8.66
N LEU A 127 11.58 7.18 9.84
CA LEU A 127 11.04 5.87 10.16
C LEU A 127 9.51 5.89 10.10
N LYS A 128 8.91 4.90 9.45
CA LYS A 128 7.47 4.66 9.43
C LYS A 128 7.18 3.18 9.60
N VAL A 129 6.01 2.87 10.18
CA VAL A 129 5.41 1.54 10.04
C VAL A 129 4.45 1.58 8.86
N GLY A 130 4.45 0.50 8.09
CA GLY A 130 3.47 0.29 7.04
C GLY A 130 3.01 -1.15 6.99
N ILE A 131 1.90 -1.36 6.28
CA ILE A 131 1.35 -2.68 6.00
C ILE A 131 1.22 -2.93 4.51
N THR A 132 1.42 -4.17 4.11
CA THR A 132 1.27 -4.61 2.72
C THR A 132 0.86 -6.07 2.63
N ARG A 133 0.29 -6.46 1.49
CA ARG A 133 0.10 -7.88 1.17
C ARG A 133 1.43 -8.51 0.82
N VAL A 134 1.58 -9.80 1.11
CA VAL A 134 2.78 -10.56 0.75
C VAL A 134 3.08 -10.44 -0.75
N SER A 135 2.05 -10.54 -1.60
CA SER A 135 2.18 -10.46 -3.06
C SER A 135 2.53 -9.08 -3.61
N HIS A 136 2.43 -8.01 -2.80
CA HIS A 136 2.76 -6.64 -3.21
C HIS A 136 4.15 -6.20 -2.75
N MET A 137 4.93 -7.09 -2.15
CA MET A 137 6.34 -6.84 -1.87
C MET A 137 7.18 -7.22 -3.09
N PRO A 138 8.17 -6.41 -3.51
CA PRO A 138 8.59 -5.15 -2.90
C PRO A 138 7.91 -3.89 -3.48
N THR A 139 7.00 -4.03 -4.46
CA THR A 139 6.35 -2.92 -5.17
C THR A 139 5.79 -1.83 -4.24
N ARG A 140 5.16 -2.21 -3.12
CA ARG A 140 4.60 -1.25 -2.16
C ARG A 140 5.66 -0.33 -1.53
N TRP A 141 6.88 -0.82 -1.30
CA TRP A 141 7.96 -0.03 -0.74
C TRP A 141 8.50 0.97 -1.75
N LEU A 142 8.62 0.53 -3.00
CA LEU A 142 9.04 1.36 -4.14
C LEU A 142 8.04 2.49 -4.38
N ASP A 143 6.74 2.17 -4.40
CA ASP A 143 5.65 3.14 -4.57
C ASP A 143 5.66 4.24 -3.50
N GLN A 144 6.19 3.95 -2.32
CA GLN A 144 6.25 4.91 -1.21
C GLN A 144 7.61 5.61 -1.10
N GLY A 145 8.52 5.40 -2.06
CA GLY A 145 9.86 5.99 -2.04
C GLY A 145 10.68 5.57 -0.81
N ALA A 146 10.59 4.32 -0.37
CA ALA A 146 11.42 3.81 0.71
C ALA A 146 12.86 3.57 0.22
N THR A 147 13.84 4.18 0.88
CA THR A 147 15.27 3.89 0.70
C THR A 147 15.69 2.63 1.45
N GLN A 148 15.03 2.34 2.57
CA GLN A 148 15.18 1.10 3.33
C GLN A 148 13.80 0.55 3.74
N ALA A 149 13.65 -0.76 3.75
CA ALA A 149 12.46 -1.43 4.28
C ALA A 149 12.85 -2.74 4.98
N LEU A 150 12.16 -3.05 6.08
CA LEU A 150 12.36 -4.25 6.89
C LEU A 150 11.00 -4.84 7.28
N PRO A 151 10.60 -6.00 6.75
CA PRO A 151 9.51 -6.80 7.30
C PRO A 151 9.78 -7.14 8.78
N ILE A 152 8.80 -6.92 9.66
CA ILE A 152 8.93 -7.21 11.09
C ILE A 152 7.94 -8.27 11.57
N LEU A 153 6.74 -8.34 10.99
CA LEU A 153 5.72 -9.35 11.34
C LEU A 153 4.94 -9.79 10.10
N LYS A 154 4.53 -11.06 10.10
CA LYS A 154 3.53 -11.61 9.17
C LYS A 154 2.29 -12.01 9.96
N VAL A 155 1.13 -11.55 9.51
CA VAL A 155 -0.15 -11.77 10.19
C VAL A 155 -1.19 -12.33 9.24
N GLY A 156 -2.15 -13.08 9.79
CA GLY A 156 -3.13 -13.84 9.02
C GLY A 156 -4.25 -12.99 8.39
N SER A 157 -4.45 -11.75 8.84
CA SER A 157 -5.50 -10.89 8.31
C SER A 157 -5.07 -9.44 8.17
N ARG A 158 -5.77 -8.75 7.26
CA ARG A 158 -5.64 -7.32 7.04
C ARG A 158 -6.01 -6.50 8.28
N ARG A 159 -7.07 -6.91 9.00
CA ARG A 159 -7.52 -6.24 10.23
C ARG A 159 -6.43 -6.21 11.28
N LEU A 160 -5.84 -7.38 11.52
CA LEU A 160 -4.76 -7.55 12.48
C LEU A 160 -3.53 -6.71 12.10
N SER A 161 -3.19 -6.64 10.81
CA SER A 161 -2.10 -5.77 10.35
C SER A 161 -2.37 -4.29 10.65
N GLY A 162 -3.61 -3.81 10.49
CA GLY A 162 -3.98 -2.43 10.83
C GLY A 162 -3.93 -2.13 12.32
N GLN A 163 -4.36 -3.07 13.16
CA GLN A 163 -4.26 -2.92 14.62
C GLN A 163 -2.79 -2.78 15.06
N LEU A 164 -1.90 -3.60 14.50
CA LEU A 164 -0.45 -3.51 14.76
C LEU A 164 0.17 -2.23 14.19
N GLU A 165 -0.27 -1.78 13.00
CA GLU A 165 0.19 -0.52 12.40
C GLU A 165 -0.10 0.68 13.30
N ILE A 166 -1.33 0.78 13.81
CA ILE A 166 -1.70 1.84 14.75
C ILE A 166 -0.91 1.72 16.04
N LEU A 167 -0.80 0.49 16.57
CA LEU A 167 -0.10 0.23 17.82
C LEU A 167 1.36 0.68 17.75
N PHE A 168 2.10 0.27 16.72
CA PHE A 168 3.50 0.69 16.55
C PHE A 168 3.61 2.15 16.12
N GLY A 169 2.61 2.67 15.41
CA GLY A 169 2.52 4.07 15.02
C GLY A 169 2.54 5.04 16.20
N THR A 170 2.05 4.65 17.39
CA THR A 170 2.06 5.54 18.57
C THR A 170 3.46 5.89 19.05
N GLN A 171 4.46 5.04 18.80
CA GLN A 171 5.85 5.29 19.16
C GLN A 171 6.62 6.04 18.05
N ILE A 172 6.27 5.78 16.79
CA ILE A 172 7.02 6.27 15.62
C ILE A 172 6.52 7.64 15.14
N ALA A 173 5.26 7.99 15.38
CA ALA A 173 4.64 9.23 14.90
C ALA A 173 5.30 10.52 15.42
N ASP A 174 6.15 10.44 16.45
CA ASP A 174 6.71 11.63 17.11
C ASP A 174 7.84 12.35 16.31
N LYS A 175 8.17 11.92 15.08
CA LYS A 175 9.36 12.43 14.37
C LYS A 175 9.26 12.72 12.86
N THR A 176 8.08 12.92 12.27
CA THR A 176 8.00 13.12 10.80
C THR A 176 7.69 14.57 10.39
N ASP A 177 8.75 15.33 10.07
CA ASP A 177 8.65 16.62 9.36
C ASP A 177 8.53 16.37 7.85
N TRP A 178 7.33 16.56 7.31
CA TRP A 178 7.00 16.38 5.90
C TRP A 178 7.86 17.24 4.95
N ARG A 179 8.49 18.32 5.42
CA ARG A 179 9.39 19.17 4.61
C ARG A 179 10.70 18.47 4.23
N LYS A 180 11.09 17.40 4.93
CA LYS A 180 12.30 16.62 4.61
C LYS A 180 12.14 15.72 3.38
N LEU A 181 10.91 15.40 3.01
CA LEU A 181 10.59 14.52 1.87
C LEU A 181 10.97 15.12 0.50
N LEU A 182 11.19 16.44 0.45
CA LEU A 182 11.58 17.19 -0.75
C LEU A 182 13.07 17.59 -0.77
N LYS A 183 13.85 17.23 0.26
CA LYS A 183 15.20 17.80 0.49
C LYS A 183 16.38 16.84 0.32
N GLY A 184 16.16 15.57 0.02
CA GLY A 184 17.25 14.61 -0.26
C GLY A 184 16.95 13.19 0.21
N GLU A 185 17.93 12.31 0.03
CA GLU A 185 17.87 10.92 0.51
C GLU A 185 17.77 10.88 2.04
N ALA A 186 16.93 10.00 2.58
CA ALA A 186 16.80 9.82 4.01
C ALA A 186 18.09 9.21 4.59
N GLU A 187 18.61 9.81 5.66
CA GLU A 187 19.76 9.24 6.37
C GLU A 187 19.50 7.78 6.76
N PRO A 188 20.42 6.86 6.48
CA PRO A 188 20.24 5.45 6.82
C PRO A 188 19.96 5.25 8.31
N LEU A 189 18.95 4.45 8.61
CA LEU A 189 18.58 4.06 9.97
C LEU A 189 18.93 2.60 10.23
N ASN A 190 19.25 2.28 11.49
CA ASN A 190 19.38 0.91 11.95
C ASN A 190 17.98 0.29 12.17
N LEU A 191 17.38 -0.21 11.09
CA LEU A 191 16.02 -0.78 11.16
C LEU A 191 15.93 -2.03 12.06
N LEU A 192 17.02 -2.78 12.23
CA LEU A 192 17.05 -3.95 13.10
C LEU A 192 16.91 -3.55 14.57
N GLU A 193 17.68 -2.55 15.00
CA GLU A 193 17.58 -2.00 16.35
C GLU A 193 16.20 -1.38 16.62
N GLN A 194 15.66 -0.63 15.65
CA GLN A 194 14.31 -0.07 15.77
C GLN A 194 13.24 -1.17 15.88
N ARG A 195 13.37 -2.26 15.12
CA ARG A 195 12.49 -3.43 15.26
C ARG A 195 12.58 -4.00 16.67
N ASP A 196 13.77 -4.25 17.17
CA ASP A 196 13.97 -4.92 18.45
C ASP A 196 13.39 -4.07 19.60
N GLN A 197 13.58 -2.75 19.56
CA GLN A 197 12.96 -1.80 20.49
C GLN A 197 11.42 -1.85 20.45
N ILE A 198 10.82 -1.81 19.26
CA ILE A 198 9.36 -1.87 19.08
C ILE A 198 8.81 -3.21 19.58
N ILE A 199 9.46 -4.34 19.22
CA ILE A 199 8.99 -5.66 19.61
C ILE A 199 9.06 -5.86 21.13
N GLU A 200 10.14 -5.39 21.78
CA GLU A 200 10.29 -5.47 23.23
C GLU A 200 9.24 -4.62 23.96
N GLU A 201 9.07 -3.36 23.56
CA GLU A 201 8.10 -2.45 24.19
C GLU A 201 6.65 -2.96 24.07
N PHE A 202 6.29 -3.47 22.89
CA PHE A 202 4.94 -3.93 22.60
C PHE A 202 4.72 -5.41 22.87
N ALA A 203 5.70 -6.16 23.38
CA ALA A 203 5.59 -7.60 23.63
C ALA A 203 4.32 -8.00 24.42
N PRO A 204 3.93 -7.31 25.52
CA PRO A 204 2.71 -7.67 26.25
C PRO A 204 1.43 -7.48 25.41
N LYS A 205 1.36 -6.42 24.61
CA LYS A 205 0.20 -6.13 23.76
C LYS A 205 0.15 -7.05 22.55
N ILE A 206 1.29 -7.39 21.96
CA ILE A 206 1.39 -8.40 20.91
C ILE A 206 0.88 -9.74 21.42
N GLN A 207 1.27 -10.14 22.63
CA GLN A 207 0.80 -11.38 23.25
C GLN A 207 -0.73 -11.37 23.46
N SER A 208 -1.28 -10.28 24.01
CA SER A 208 -2.74 -10.14 24.16
C SER A 208 -3.48 -10.22 22.83
N ILE A 209 -2.95 -9.61 21.77
CA ILE A 209 -3.52 -9.70 20.42
C ILE A 209 -3.43 -11.13 19.87
N ARG A 210 -2.35 -11.87 20.13
CA ARG A 210 -2.26 -13.29 19.72
C ARG A 210 -3.33 -14.12 20.41
N GLU A 211 -3.55 -13.92 21.71
CA GLU A 211 -4.58 -14.64 22.47
C GLU A 211 -6.00 -14.34 21.99
N GLU A 212 -6.29 -13.11 21.57
CA GLU A 212 -7.60 -12.73 21.01
C GLU A 212 -7.87 -13.40 19.65
N PHE A 213 -6.83 -13.59 18.83
CA PHE A 213 -6.96 -14.07 17.45
C PHE A 213 -6.65 -15.57 17.26
N GLY A 214 -6.14 -16.26 18.28
CA GLY A 214 -5.75 -17.67 18.24
C GLY A 214 -4.50 -17.95 17.42
#